data_AF-A0A453AEC5-F1
#
_entry.id   AF-A0A453AEC5-F1
#
_cell.length_a   1.000
_cell.length_b   1.000
_cell.length_c   1.000
_cell.angle_alpha   90.00
_cell.angle_beta   90.00
_cell.angle_gamma   90.00
#
_symmetry.space_group_name_H-M   'P 1'
#
loop_
_entity.id
_entity.type
_entity.pdbx_description
1 polymer ?
#
loop_
_entity_poly.entity_id
_entity_poly.type
_entity_poly.pdbx_seq_one_letter_code
_entity_poly.pdbx_strand_id
1 'polypeptide(L)'
;MEIEQEVDYMKLTWRAKTIGPTLPSFYLGDDRLPSNKSYGFNIFVDDAACIDWLEKHSISSVVLVSNGSYANYDATQLEELGNGLCNSSKPFLWVVRSDEAHKLSEQLKVKCEKNGLIVSWCPQLEVLAHKAIGIMP
;
A
#
# COMPACT_ATOMS: atom_id res chain seq x y z
N MET A 1 -14.38 22.06 -7.94
CA MET A 1 -14.18 23.49 -8.20
C MET A 1 -12.70 23.86 -8.33
N GLU A 2 -11.81 23.41 -7.43
CA GLU A 2 -10.36 23.68 -7.50
C GLU A 2 -9.64 22.84 -8.57
N ILE A 3 -9.87 21.52 -8.61
CA ILE A 3 -9.21 20.61 -9.57
C ILE A 3 -9.53 20.95 -11.03
N GLU A 4 -10.76 21.35 -11.35
CA GLU A 4 -11.14 21.73 -12.72
C GLU A 4 -10.40 22.99 -13.19
N GLN A 5 -10.23 23.97 -12.28
CA GLN A 5 -9.47 25.18 -12.56
C GLN A 5 -7.98 24.86 -12.80
N GLU A 6 -7.41 23.95 -12.02
CA GLU A 6 -6.03 23.47 -12.23
C GLU A 6 -5.88 22.74 -13.56
N VAL A 7 -6.83 21.87 -13.92
CA VAL A 7 -6.81 21.15 -15.21
C VAL A 7 -6.88 22.12 -16.38
N ASP A 8 -7.77 23.10 -16.32
CA ASP A 8 -7.89 24.13 -17.36
C ASP A 8 -6.64 25.00 -17.45
N TYR A 9 -6.07 25.38 -16.31
CA TYR A 9 -4.80 26.10 -16.26
C TYR A 9 -3.65 25.31 -16.88
N MET A 10 -3.52 24.02 -16.54
CA MET A 10 -2.47 23.15 -17.05
C MET A 10 -2.63 22.89 -18.56
N LYS A 11 -3.87 22.76 -19.03
CA LYS A 11 -4.19 22.64 -20.46
C LYS A 11 -3.87 23.91 -21.23
N LEU A 12 -4.17 25.08 -20.67
CA LEU A 12 -3.90 26.37 -21.32
C LEU A 12 -2.41 26.68 -21.35
N THR A 13 -1.73 26.50 -20.23
CA THR A 13 -0.33 26.90 -20.04
C THR A 13 0.63 25.91 -20.68
N TRP A 14 0.36 24.61 -20.54
CA TRP A 14 1.31 23.55 -20.90
C TRP A 14 0.80 22.62 -21.99
N ARG A 15 -0.42 22.84 -22.52
CA ARG A 15 -1.12 21.90 -23.43
C ARG A 15 -1.30 20.51 -22.80
N ALA A 16 -1.30 20.44 -21.47
CA ALA A 16 -1.48 19.18 -20.74
C ALA A 16 -2.85 18.55 -21.04
N LYS A 17 -2.89 17.22 -21.05
CA LYS A 17 -4.10 16.42 -21.21
C LYS A 17 -4.19 15.43 -20.08
N THR A 18 -5.34 15.36 -19.43
CA THR A 18 -5.64 14.36 -18.42
C THR A 18 -5.91 13.02 -19.10
N ILE A 19 -5.13 12.00 -18.74
CA ILE A 19 -5.24 10.63 -19.29
C ILE A 19 -5.44 9.58 -18.19
N GLY A 20 -5.58 10.03 -16.95
CA GLY A 20 -5.61 9.17 -15.77
C GLY A 20 -7.03 8.77 -15.35
N PRO A 21 -7.13 7.90 -14.32
CA PRO A 21 -6.02 7.29 -13.59
C PRO A 21 -5.31 6.20 -14.42
N THR A 22 -3.97 6.17 -14.40
CA THR A 22 -3.15 5.20 -15.15
C THR A 22 -3.00 3.89 -14.38
N LEU A 23 -4.13 3.28 -14.02
CA LEU A 23 -4.20 1.98 -13.35
C LEU A 23 -4.49 0.85 -14.37
N PRO A 24 -4.17 -0.41 -14.05
CA PRO A 24 -4.66 -1.55 -14.82
C PRO A 24 -6.19 -1.50 -14.95
N SER A 25 -6.69 -1.73 -16.16
CA SER A 25 -8.11 -1.50 -16.51
C SER A 25 -9.07 -2.37 -15.71
N PHE A 26 -8.61 -3.52 -15.23
CA PHE A 26 -9.34 -4.38 -14.30
C PHE A 26 -9.87 -3.62 -13.07
N TYR A 27 -9.06 -2.75 -12.46
CA TYR A 27 -9.45 -1.97 -11.28
C TYR A 27 -10.35 -0.77 -11.62
N LEU A 28 -10.54 -0.47 -12.90
CA LEU A 28 -11.39 0.61 -13.39
C LEU A 28 -12.75 0.11 -13.89
N GLY A 29 -13.01 -1.21 -13.85
CA GLY A 29 -14.19 -1.81 -14.46
C GLY A 29 -14.21 -1.69 -15.99
N ASP A 30 -13.03 -1.62 -16.61
CA ASP A 30 -12.87 -1.49 -18.06
C ASP A 30 -12.39 -2.79 -18.70
N ASP A 31 -13.31 -3.46 -19.38
CA ASP A 31 -13.11 -4.77 -20.00
C ASP A 31 -12.44 -4.72 -21.39
N ARG A 32 -12.06 -3.53 -21.89
CA ARG A 32 -11.39 -3.40 -23.20
C ARG A 32 -10.03 -4.10 -23.24
N LEU A 33 -9.39 -4.29 -22.09
CA LEU A 33 -8.10 -4.98 -21.93
C LEU A 33 -8.17 -6.05 -20.83
N PRO A 34 -8.75 -7.24 -21.10
CA PRO A 34 -9.03 -8.25 -20.06
C PRO A 34 -7.79 -8.80 -19.34
N SER A 35 -6.62 -8.73 -19.96
CA SER A 35 -5.35 -9.18 -19.38
C SER A 35 -4.65 -8.12 -18.50
N ASN A 36 -5.14 -6.88 -18.49
CA ASN A 36 -4.51 -5.77 -17.79
C ASN A 36 -4.94 -5.72 -16.31
N LYS A 37 -4.34 -6.60 -15.50
CA LYS A 37 -4.69 -6.83 -14.09
C LYS A 37 -3.63 -6.39 -13.08
N SER A 38 -2.42 -6.09 -13.53
CA SER A 38 -1.30 -5.69 -12.69
C SER A 38 -0.39 -4.72 -13.45
N TYR A 39 0.52 -4.07 -12.73
CA TYR A 39 1.63 -3.37 -13.39
C TYR A 39 2.55 -4.38 -14.06
N GLY A 40 2.92 -4.10 -15.32
CA GLY A 40 3.77 -4.99 -16.11
C GLY A 40 5.26 -4.97 -15.71
N PHE A 41 5.65 -4.13 -14.76
CA PHE A 41 7.04 -3.98 -14.32
C PHE A 41 7.09 -3.62 -12.83
N ASN A 42 7.61 -4.52 -12.01
CA ASN A 42 7.84 -4.32 -10.57
C ASN A 42 9.36 -4.38 -10.30
N ILE A 43 9.86 -3.40 -9.56
CA ILE A 43 11.28 -3.33 -9.15
C ILE A 43 11.53 -4.19 -7.90
N PHE A 44 10.49 -4.44 -7.12
CA PHE A 44 10.51 -5.23 -5.90
C PHE A 44 9.76 -6.55 -6.12
N VAL A 45 10.19 -7.60 -5.41
CA VAL A 45 9.56 -8.92 -5.47
C VAL A 45 8.40 -8.96 -4.50
N ASP A 46 7.19 -9.22 -5.01
CA ASP A 46 5.98 -9.33 -4.21
C ASP A 46 6.06 -10.50 -3.22
N ASP A 47 5.65 -10.27 -1.97
CA ASP A 47 5.38 -11.34 -1.01
C ASP A 47 3.90 -11.72 -1.09
N ALA A 48 3.61 -12.81 -1.82
CA ALA A 48 2.25 -13.30 -2.01
C ALA A 48 1.59 -13.77 -0.71
N ALA A 49 2.37 -14.02 0.36
CA ALA A 49 1.82 -14.49 1.63
C ALA A 49 0.85 -13.48 2.28
N CYS A 50 0.91 -12.20 1.90
CA CYS A 50 0.00 -11.20 2.44
C CYS A 50 -1.45 -11.42 2.01
N ILE A 51 -1.72 -11.93 0.80
CA ILE A 51 -3.09 -12.17 0.32
C ILE A 51 -3.74 -13.31 1.13
N ASP A 52 -3.02 -14.42 1.30
CA ASP A 52 -3.48 -15.55 2.12
C ASP A 52 -3.72 -15.15 3.59
N TRP A 53 -2.95 -14.20 4.10
CA TRP A 53 -3.15 -13.65 5.44
C TRP A 53 -4.40 -12.76 5.51
N LEU A 54 -4.66 -11.94 4.49
CA LEU A 54 -5.84 -11.08 4.42
C LEU A 54 -7.15 -11.87 4.34
N GLU A 55 -7.17 -13.04 3.69
CA GLU A 55 -8.36 -13.90 3.61
C GLU A 55 -8.87 -14.39 4.98
N LYS A 56 -8.00 -14.37 6.00
CA LYS A 56 -8.33 -14.79 7.38
C LYS A 56 -8.99 -13.69 8.21
N HIS A 57 -9.12 -12.49 7.66
CA HIS A 57 -9.61 -11.30 8.37
C HIS A 57 -11.02 -10.91 7.92
N SER A 58 -11.78 -10.29 8.84
CA SER A 58 -13.12 -9.79 8.54
C SER A 58 -13.07 -8.58 7.60
N ILE A 59 -14.20 -8.31 6.96
CA ILE A 59 -14.35 -7.19 6.01
C ILE A 59 -14.00 -5.87 6.70
N SER A 60 -13.21 -5.04 6.01
CA SER A 60 -12.79 -3.70 6.45
C SER A 60 -12.17 -3.64 7.86
N SER A 61 -11.41 -4.67 8.24
CA SER A 61 -10.80 -4.76 9.57
C SER A 61 -9.30 -4.47 9.61
N VAL A 62 -8.62 -4.60 8.47
CA VAL A 62 -7.16 -4.50 8.36
C VAL A 62 -6.74 -3.09 7.94
N VAL A 63 -5.70 -2.57 8.58
CA VAL A 63 -4.99 -1.34 8.19
C VAL A 63 -3.82 -1.71 7.27
N LEU A 64 -3.78 -1.18 6.05
CA LEU A 64 -2.58 -1.25 5.19
C LEU A 64 -1.65 -0.09 5.54
N VAL A 65 -0.38 -0.36 5.80
CA VAL A 65 0.64 0.68 6.04
C VAL A 65 1.80 0.48 5.08
N SER A 66 2.11 1.51 4.30
CA SER A 66 3.23 1.50 3.35
C SER A 66 3.81 2.89 3.24
N ASN A 67 5.14 2.99 3.34
CA ASN A 67 5.89 4.23 3.15
C ASN A 67 6.41 4.38 1.70
N GLY A 68 5.92 3.54 0.80
CA GLY A 68 6.32 3.53 -0.61
C GLY A 68 7.75 3.05 -0.84
N SER A 69 8.23 3.24 -2.07
CA SER A 69 9.52 2.73 -2.53
C SER A 69 10.73 3.62 -2.23
N TYR A 70 10.52 4.87 -1.80
CA TYR A 70 11.59 5.87 -1.72
C TYR A 70 11.79 6.47 -0.33
N ALA A 71 10.73 6.65 0.47
CA ALA A 71 10.86 7.28 1.77
C ALA A 71 11.79 6.44 2.67
N ASN A 72 12.69 7.12 3.36
CA ASN A 72 13.69 6.53 4.24
C ASN A 72 13.41 7.03 5.65
N TYR A 73 12.96 6.13 6.52
CA TYR A 73 12.64 6.43 7.90
C TYR A 73 13.84 6.12 8.77
N ASP A 74 14.09 6.94 9.78
CA ASP A 74 15.06 6.56 10.81
C ASP A 74 14.48 5.47 11.73
N ALA A 75 15.35 4.83 12.52
CA ALA A 75 14.96 3.74 13.40
C ALA A 75 13.93 4.18 14.45
N THR A 76 14.03 5.43 14.94
CA THR A 76 13.10 5.98 15.94
C THR A 76 11.70 6.14 15.33
N GLN A 77 11.60 6.67 14.11
CA GLN A 77 10.31 6.84 13.44
C GLN A 77 9.64 5.51 13.14
N LEU A 78 10.39 4.49 12.71
CA LEU A 78 9.87 3.14 12.50
C LEU A 78 9.42 2.49 13.82
N GLU A 79 10.16 2.69 14.90
CA GLU A 79 9.78 2.23 16.24
C GLU A 79 8.46 2.85 16.70
N GLU A 80 8.32 4.17 16.59
CA GLU A 80 7.09 4.86 16.98
C GLU A 80 5.91 4.42 16.12
N LEU A 81 6.11 4.26 14.80
CA LEU A 81 5.07 3.76 13.90
C LEU A 81 4.63 2.36 14.29
N GLY A 82 5.56 1.41 14.44
CA GLY A 82 5.24 0.03 14.80
C GLY A 82 4.57 -0.08 16.18
N ASN A 83 5.02 0.71 17.15
CA ASN A 83 4.38 0.78 18.46
C ASN A 83 2.96 1.35 18.38
N GLY A 84 2.74 2.40 17.58
CA GLY A 84 1.41 2.94 17.29
C GLY A 84 0.47 1.89 16.69
N LEU A 85 0.96 1.11 15.73
CA LEU A 85 0.19 0.02 15.12
C LEU A 85 -0.19 -1.06 16.13
N CYS A 86 0.78 -1.52 16.92
CA CYS A 86 0.54 -2.51 17.98
C CYS A 86 -0.50 -2.01 19.00
N ASN A 87 -0.43 -0.73 19.38
CA ASN A 87 -1.31 -0.14 20.38
C ASN A 87 -2.73 0.11 19.85
N SER A 88 -2.92 0.21 18.53
CA SER A 88 -4.23 0.41 17.90
C SER A 88 -5.19 -0.77 18.13
N SER A 89 -4.67 -1.95 18.47
CA SER A 89 -5.42 -3.21 18.58
C SER A 89 -6.17 -3.60 17.30
N LYS A 90 -5.84 -3.00 16.14
CA LYS A 90 -6.37 -3.38 14.83
C LYS A 90 -5.40 -4.33 14.14
N PRO A 91 -5.91 -5.32 13.38
CA PRO A 91 -5.10 -6.06 12.43
C PRO A 91 -4.41 -5.10 11.45
N PHE A 92 -3.13 -5.30 11.16
CA PHE A 92 -2.41 -4.47 10.19
C PHE A 92 -1.50 -5.28 9.28
N LEU A 93 -1.40 -4.83 8.02
CA LEU A 93 -0.39 -5.27 7.06
C LEU A 93 0.59 -4.13 6.86
N TRP A 94 1.83 -4.31 7.30
CA TRP A 94 2.86 -3.29 7.24
C TRP A 94 3.95 -3.66 6.24
N VAL A 95 4.08 -2.87 5.19
CA VAL A 95 5.12 -3.03 4.16
C VAL A 95 6.37 -2.29 4.62
N VAL A 96 7.40 -3.04 4.98
CA VAL A 96 8.73 -2.53 5.36
C VAL A 96 9.76 -3.12 4.42
N ARG A 97 10.31 -2.30 3.53
CA ARG A 97 11.26 -2.75 2.51
C ARG A 97 12.45 -3.49 3.12
N SER A 98 12.99 -4.45 2.38
CA SER A 98 14.13 -5.26 2.85
C SER A 98 15.35 -4.44 3.25
N ASP A 99 15.58 -3.31 2.58
CA ASP A 99 16.67 -2.38 2.90
C ASP A 99 16.40 -1.52 4.14
N GLU A 100 15.16 -1.43 4.61
CA GLU A 100 14.75 -0.72 5.83
C GLU A 100 14.56 -1.66 7.03
N ALA A 101 14.31 -2.96 6.78
CA ALA A 101 13.96 -3.94 7.81
C ALA A 101 15.04 -4.14 8.90
N HIS A 102 16.30 -3.78 8.61
CA HIS A 102 17.40 -3.82 9.58
C HIS A 102 17.27 -2.77 10.70
N LYS A 103 16.43 -1.75 10.52
CA LYS A 103 16.20 -0.68 11.50
C LYS A 103 15.15 -1.03 12.54
N LEU A 104 14.32 -2.04 12.27
CA LEU A 104 13.33 -2.54 13.20
C LEU A 104 14.01 -3.41 14.27
N SER A 105 13.73 -3.14 15.54
CA SER A 105 14.18 -4.02 16.61
C SER A 105 13.49 -5.38 16.54
N GLU A 106 14.19 -6.43 16.96
CA GLU A 106 13.60 -7.77 17.05
C GLU A 106 12.43 -7.81 18.05
N GLN A 107 12.50 -7.01 19.11
CA GLN A 107 11.41 -6.86 20.08
C GLN A 107 10.14 -6.32 19.41
N LEU A 108 10.27 -5.33 18.53
CA LEU A 108 9.14 -4.76 17.81
C LEU A 108 8.57 -5.75 16.79
N LYS A 109 9.40 -6.46 16.04
CA LYS A 109 8.94 -7.50 15.09
C LYS A 109 8.06 -8.54 15.80
N VAL A 110 8.55 -9.10 16.90
CA VAL A 110 7.80 -10.07 17.72
C VAL A 110 6.52 -9.47 18.30
N LYS A 111 6.54 -8.18 18.67
CA LYS A 111 5.35 -7.48 19.16
C LYS A 111 4.29 -7.35 18.05
N CYS A 112 4.71 -7.01 16.84
CA CYS A 112 3.84 -6.84 15.68
C CYS A 112 3.19 -8.16 15.22
N GLU A 113 3.90 -9.29 15.29
CA GLU A 113 3.39 -10.62 14.89
C GLU A 113 2.11 -11.04 15.62
N LYS A 114 1.81 -10.46 16.79
CA LYS A 114 0.60 -10.76 17.57
C LYS A 114 -0.69 -10.34 16.87
N ASN A 115 -0.65 -9.26 16.08
CA ASN A 115 -1.85 -8.69 15.47
C ASN A 115 -1.57 -8.06 14.10
N GLY A 116 -0.48 -8.45 13.45
CA GLY A 116 -0.10 -7.88 12.16
C GLY A 116 0.86 -8.77 11.39
N LEU A 117 1.02 -8.42 10.13
CA LEU A 117 1.97 -9.04 9.23
C LEU A 117 2.92 -7.97 8.67
N ILE A 118 4.23 -8.21 8.79
CA ILE A 118 5.25 -7.37 8.17
C ILE A 118 5.75 -8.10 6.92
N VAL A 119 5.72 -7.42 5.78
CA VAL A 119 6.24 -7.94 4.50
C VAL A 119 7.23 -6.96 3.88
N SER A 120 8.15 -7.48 3.06
CA SER A 120 9.12 -6.64 2.34
C SER A 120 8.49 -5.85 1.20
N TRP A 121 7.45 -6.43 0.58
CA TRP A 121 6.68 -5.84 -0.50
C TRP A 121 5.35 -6.56 -0.66
N CYS A 122 4.36 -5.94 -1.29
CA CYS A 122 3.05 -6.56 -1.53
C CYS A 122 2.49 -6.12 -2.89
N PRO A 123 1.60 -6.94 -3.51
CA PRO A 123 0.84 -6.55 -4.69
C PRO A 123 -0.20 -5.49 -4.31
N GLN A 124 0.25 -4.23 -4.15
CA GLN A 124 -0.51 -3.17 -3.47
C GLN A 124 -1.92 -2.93 -4.04
N LEU A 125 -2.11 -3.04 -5.35
CA LEU A 125 -3.45 -2.90 -5.96
C LEU A 125 -4.39 -4.03 -5.57
N GLU A 126 -3.88 -5.26 -5.50
CA GLU A 126 -4.67 -6.43 -5.09
C GLU A 126 -5.00 -6.36 -3.59
N VAL A 127 -4.03 -5.95 -2.78
CA VAL A 127 -4.24 -5.67 -1.35
C VAL A 127 -5.32 -4.61 -1.16
N LEU A 128 -5.21 -3.46 -1.83
CA LEU A 128 -6.20 -2.37 -1.72
C LEU A 128 -7.60 -2.78 -2.19
N ALA A 129 -7.70 -3.68 -3.18
CA ALA A 129 -8.96 -4.22 -3.65
C ALA A 129 -9.54 -5.33 -2.73
N HIS A 130 -8.75 -5.85 -1.79
CA HIS A 130 -9.16 -6.96 -0.94
C HIS A 130 -10.18 -6.52 0.12
N LYS A 131 -11.26 -7.30 0.28
CA LYS A 131 -12.40 -7.03 1.20
C LYS A 131 -11.99 -6.73 2.66
N ALA A 132 -10.87 -7.29 3.12
CA ALA A 132 -10.41 -7.13 4.49
C ALA A 132 -9.78 -5.75 4.77
N ILE A 133 -9.29 -5.04 3.74
CA ILE A 133 -8.71 -3.70 3.91
C ILE A 133 -9.84 -2.72 4.25
N GLY A 134 -9.68 -2.04 5.39
CA GLY A 134 -10.62 -1.00 5.85
C GLY A 134 -10.13 0.41 5.55
N ILE A 135 -8.82 0.64 5.68
CA ILE A 135 -8.21 1.96 5.49
C ILE A 135 -6.74 1.82 5.07
N MET A 136 -6.27 2.79 4.29
CA MET A 136 -4.87 3.08 4.04
C MET A 136 -4.62 4.53 4.50
N PRO A 137 -3.83 4.76 5.56
CA PRO A 137 -3.46 6.08 6.04
C PRO A 137 -2.33 6.71 5.22
#